data_AF-S4PB65-F1
#
_entry.id   AF-S4PB65-F1
#
_cell.length_a   1.000
_cell.length_b   1.000
_cell.length_c   1.000
_cell.angle_alpha   90.00
_cell.angle_beta   90.00
_cell.angle_gamma   90.00
#
_symmetry.space_group_name_H-M   'P 1'
#
loop_
_entity.id
_entity.type
_entity.pdbx_description
1 polymer ?
#
loop_
_entity_poly.entity_id
_entity_poly.type
_entity_poly.pdbx_seq_one_letter_code
_entity_poly.pdbx_strand_id
1 'polypeptide(L)' 'MDLSLLLDENKEIRANHAYELAESVRSLLSSVARHSKLLCCGVWGACAGVALALVALSDVALASEGASFWLAAAAAP' A
#
# COMPACT_ATOMS: atom_id res chain seq x y z
N MET A 1 6.93 2.77 -0.78
CA MET A 1 6.20 2.83 -2.06
C MET A 1 6.81 3.98 -2.84
N ASP A 2 7.22 3.75 -4.09
CA ASP A 2 7.86 4.79 -4.89
C ASP A 2 6.78 5.66 -5.56
N LEU A 3 6.73 6.94 -5.20
CA LEU A 3 5.80 7.92 -5.75
C LEU A 3 6.50 8.91 -6.70
N SER A 4 7.81 8.73 -6.95
CA SER A 4 8.58 9.63 -7.81
C SER A 4 8.03 9.70 -9.24
N LEU A 5 7.44 8.61 -9.73
CA LEU A 5 6.75 8.53 -11.02
C LEU A 5 5.58 9.51 -11.17
N LEU A 6 5.03 9.99 -10.06
CA LEU A 6 3.94 10.98 -10.04
C LEU A 6 4.45 12.43 -10.13
N LEU A 7 5.77 12.64 -10.15
CA LEU A 7 6.39 13.97 -10.20
C LEU A 7 6.82 14.38 -11.62
N ASP A 8 6.43 13.65 -12.66
CA ASP A 8 6.75 13.99 -14.06
C ASP A 8 6.17 15.37 -14.43
N GLU A 9 6.96 16.22 -15.10
CA GLU A 9 6.53 17.56 -15.52
C GLU A 9 5.41 17.49 -16.56
N ASN A 10 5.45 16.47 -17.43
CA ASN A 10 4.44 16.25 -18.44
C ASN A 10 3.15 15.73 -17.80
N LYS A 11 2.08 16.52 -17.94
CA LYS A 11 0.77 16.23 -17.37
C LYS A 11 0.18 14.91 -17.86
N GLU A 12 0.36 14.57 -19.13
CA GLU A 12 -0.21 13.35 -19.72
C GLU A 12 0.52 12.10 -19.23
N ILE A 13 1.85 12.16 -19.19
CA ILE A 13 2.70 11.08 -18.68
C ILE A 13 2.39 10.84 -17.20
N ARG A 14 2.33 11.92 -16.40
CA ARG A 14 1.95 11.86 -14.99
C ARG A 14 0.56 11.26 -14.76
N ALA A 15 -0.42 11.60 -15.59
CA ALA A 15 -1.77 11.06 -15.50
C ALA A 15 -1.80 9.55 -15.81
N ASN A 16 -1.06 9.12 -16.83
CA ASN A 16 -0.92 7.71 -17.18
C ASN A 16 -0.25 6.92 -16.04
N HIS A 17 0.86 7.41 -15.49
CA HIS A 17 1.52 6.77 -14.35
C HIS A 17 0.62 6.71 -13.10
N ALA A 18 -0.14 7.77 -12.82
CA ALA A 18 -1.09 7.78 -11.71
C ALA A 18 -2.17 6.72 -11.90
N TYR A 19 -2.71 6.58 -13.11
CA TYR A 19 -3.70 5.57 -13.44
C TYR A 19 -3.14 4.16 -13.30
N GLU A 20 -1.98 3.88 -13.91
CA GLU A 20 -1.33 2.57 -13.85
C GLU A 20 -0.99 2.16 -12.40
N LEU A 21 -0.51 3.10 -11.60
CA LEU A 21 -0.22 2.86 -10.19
C LEU A 21 -1.49 2.56 -9.39
N ALA A 22 -2.54 3.37 -9.56
CA ALA A 22 -3.81 3.16 -8.87
C ALA A 22 -4.45 1.81 -9.26
N GLU A 23 -4.40 1.47 -10.54
CA GLU A 23 -4.93 0.22 -11.06
C GLU A 23 -4.15 -0.99 -10.57
N SER A 24 -2.81 -0.88 -10.49
CA SER A 24 -1.94 -1.91 -9.92
C SER A 24 -2.25 -2.15 -8.44
N VAL A 25 -2.42 -1.07 -7.66
CA VAL A 25 -2.80 -1.15 -6.23
C VAL A 25 -4.18 -1.79 -6.08
N ARG A 26 -5.17 -1.36 -6.88
CA ARG A 26 -6.53 -1.92 -6.87
C ARG A 26 -6.52 -3.42 -7.19
N SER A 27 -5.78 -3.82 -8.22
CA SER A 27 -5.65 -5.22 -8.64
C SER A 27 -5.00 -6.07 -7.54
N LEU A 28 -3.96 -5.55 -6.89
CA LEU A 28 -3.31 -6.22 -5.77
C LEU A 28 -4.27 -6.41 -4.58
N LEU A 29 -4.87 -5.33 -4.10
CA LEU A 29 -5.82 -5.38 -2.97
C LEU A 29 -6.97 -6.35 -3.26
N SER A 30 -7.51 -6.29 -4.47
CA SER A 30 -8.56 -7.20 -4.91
C SER A 30 -8.11 -8.66 -4.96
N SER A 31 -6.85 -8.93 -5.29
CA SER A 31 -6.30 -10.29 -5.35
C SER A 31 -6.10 -10.84 -3.95
N VAL A 32 -5.59 -10.03 -3.02
CA VAL A 32 -5.46 -10.39 -1.60
C VAL A 32 -6.82 -10.67 -0.98
N ALA A 33 -7.80 -9.79 -1.19
CA ALA A 33 -9.15 -9.95 -0.65
C ALA A 33 -9.91 -11.19 -1.14
N ARG A 34 -9.54 -11.73 -2.32
CA ARG A 34 -10.14 -12.94 -2.90
C ARG A 34 -9.25 -14.18 -2.75
N HIS A 35 -8.12 -14.07 -2.06
CA HIS A 35 -7.18 -15.16 -1.93
C HIS A 35 -7.78 -16.26 -1.06
N SER A 36 -7.72 -17.52 -1.51
CA SER A 36 -8.39 -18.64 -0.87
C SER A 36 -7.57 -19.37 0.19
N LYS A 37 -6.26 -19.06 0.30
CA LYS A 37 -5.40 -19.62 1.36
C LYS A 37 -5.17 -18.58 2.44
N LEU A 38 -4.92 -19.09 3.65
CA LEU A 38 -4.62 -18.29 4.82
C LEU A 38 -3.37 -17.42 4.60
N LEU A 39 -3.53 -16.12 4.82
CA LEU A 39 -2.48 -15.11 4.72
C LEU A 39 -2.08 -14.64 6.11
N CYS A 40 -0.84 -14.91 6.48
CA CYS A 40 -0.22 -14.33 7.67
C CYS A 40 0.64 -13.12 7.25
N CYS A 41 0.41 -11.97 7.85
CA CYS A 41 1.22 -10.77 7.63
C CYS A 41 2.00 -10.41 8.91
N GLY A 42 3.32 -10.27 8.77
CA GLY A 42 4.21 -9.84 9.85
C GLY A 42 4.66 -8.39 9.63
N VAL A 43 4.48 -7.54 10.62
CA VAL A 43 4.89 -6.14 10.60
C VAL A 43 6.00 -5.93 11.62
N TRP A 44 7.20 -5.65 11.12
CA TRP A 44 8.39 -5.48 11.96
C TRP A 44 8.68 -4.03 12.35
N GLY A 45 8.14 -3.05 11.62
CA GLY A 45 8.46 -1.64 11.80
C GLY A 45 7.33 -0.72 11.33
N ALA A 46 7.69 0.44 10.78
CA ALA A 46 6.71 1.39 10.29
C ALA A 46 5.93 0.83 9.08
N CYS A 47 4.61 0.75 9.23
CA CYS A 47 3.67 0.32 8.22
C CYS A 47 2.67 1.45 7.97
N ALA A 48 2.61 1.94 6.73
CA ALA A 48 1.79 3.09 6.38
C ALA A 48 1.08 2.96 5.04
N GLY A 49 -0.04 3.69 4.90
CA GLY A 49 -0.79 3.81 3.66
C GLY A 49 -1.28 2.46 3.12
N VAL A 50 -0.98 2.17 1.84
CA VAL A 50 -1.42 0.94 1.16
C VAL A 50 -0.90 -0.33 1.83
N ALA A 51 0.30 -0.29 2.45
CA ALA A 51 0.84 -1.44 3.15
C ALA A 51 -0.04 -1.85 4.36
N LEU A 52 -0.61 -0.85 5.05
CA LEU A 52 -1.53 -1.10 6.17
C LEU A 52 -2.84 -1.73 5.69
N ALA A 53 -3.33 -1.32 4.52
CA ALA A 53 -4.51 -1.95 3.91
C ALA A 53 -4.26 -3.43 3.57
N LEU A 54 -3.04 -3.79 3.14
CA LEU A 54 -2.67 -5.19 2.89
C LEU A 54 -2.63 -6.01 4.18
N VAL A 55 -2.09 -5.45 5.27
CA VAL A 55 -2.12 -6.08 6.60
C VAL A 55 -3.57 -6.31 7.04
N ALA A 56 -4.45 -5.33 6.83
CA ALA A 56 -5.87 -5.42 7.20
C ALA A 56 -6.64 -6.47 6.36
N LEU A 57 -6.18 -6.79 5.15
CA LEU A 57 -6.77 -7.83 4.30
C LEU A 57 -6.21 -9.24 4.59
N SER A 58 -5.23 -9.36 5.48
CA SER A 58 -4.67 -10.67 5.87
C SER A 58 -5.51 -11.32 6.98
N ASP A 59 -5.54 -12.66 7.01
CA ASP A 59 -6.29 -13.41 8.03
C ASP A 59 -5.66 -13.30 9.43
N VAL A 60 -4.32 -13.23 9.47
CA VAL A 60 -3.56 -13.12 10.73
C VAL A 60 -2.50 -12.03 10.58
N ALA A 61 -2.60 -10.98 11.39
CA ALA A 61 -1.61 -9.93 11.48
C ALA A 61 -0.78 -10.09 12.77
N LEU A 62 0.55 -10.13 12.62
CA LEU A 62 1.52 -10.15 13.72
C LEU A 62 2.31 -8.84 13.68
N ALA A 63 2.41 -8.16 14.81
CA ALA A 63 3.18 -6.93 14.94
C ALA A 63 4.32 -7.12 15.94
N SER A 64 5.52 -6.66 15.58
CA SER A 64 6.62 -6.55 16.55
C SER A 64 6.34 -5.41 17.55
N GLU A 65 7.04 -5.41 18.68
CA GLU A 65 6.97 -4.31 19.65
C GLU A 65 7.34 -2.95 19.03
N GLY A 66 8.23 -2.94 18.04
CA GLY A 66 8.65 -1.75 17.30
C GLY A 66 7.74 -1.36 16.14
N ALA A 67 6.63 -2.07 15.90
CA ALA A 67 5.73 -1.78 14.81
C ALA A 67 4.94 -0.48 15.05
N SER A 68 4.82 0.36 14.03
CA SER A 68 3.99 1.56 14.07
C SER A 68 3.10 1.65 12.84
N PHE A 69 1.88 2.15 13.01
CA PHE A 69 0.81 2.06 12.00
C PHE A 69 0.20 3.42 11.72
N TRP A 70 0.15 3.82 10.44
CA TRP A 70 -0.30 5.14 10.03
C TRP A 70 -1.14 5.05 8.75
N LEU A 71 -2.39 5.50 8.80
CA LEU A 71 -3.29 5.41 7.64
C LEU A 71 -3.03 6.51 6.60
N ALA A 72 -2.76 7.73 7.08
CA ALA A 72 -2.46 8.86 6.22
C ALA A 72 -0.97 8.88 5.86
N ALA A 73 -0.65 9.17 4.59
CA ALA A 73 0.61 9.83 4.30
C ALA A 73 0.59 11.12 5.11
N ALA A 74 1.46 11.25 6.11
CA ALA A 74 1.62 12.52 6.79
C ALA A 74 1.87 13.56 5.69
N ALA A 75 0.92 14.48 5.52
CA ALA A 75 1.20 15.71 4.81
C ALA A 75 2.31 16.38 5.63
N ALA A 76 3.55 16.25 5.18
CA ALA A 76 4.61 17.08 5.70
C ALA A 76 4.17 18.54 5.46
N PRO A 77 4.28 19.42 6.48
CA PRO A 77 3.93 20.82 6.35
C PRO A 77 4.76 21.54 5.27
#